data_AF-X1RV43-F1
#
_entry.id   AF-X1RV43-F1
#
_cell.length_a   1.000
_cell.length_b   1.000
_cell.length_c   1.000
_cell.angle_alpha   90.00
_cell.angle_beta   90.00
_cell.angle_gamma   90.00
#
_symmetry.space_group_name_H-M   'P 1'
#
loop_
_entity.id
_entity.type
_entity.pdbx_description
1 polymer ?
#
loop_
_entity_poly.entity_id
_entity_poly.type
_entity_poly.pdbx_seq_one_letter_code
_entity_poly.pdbx_strand_id
1 'polypeptide(L)'
;DEKILQEAWDEVEESKESPKLTNKEIELQTAKAELRDCIIRATETYHNDWNINCNNLGKEDNCSLPKVNADLWAENRNELEDGCYRLFEAMTK
;
A
#
# COMPACT_ATOMS: atom_id res chain seq x y z
N ASP A 1 -16.23 -29.25 43.40
CA ASP A 1 -16.28 -29.90 42.09
C ASP A 1 -15.13 -29.44 41.22
N GLU A 2 -13.98 -30.10 41.32
CA GLU A 2 -12.85 -29.89 40.42
C GLU A 2 -13.18 -30.28 38.97
N LYS A 3 -14.19 -31.16 38.80
CA LYS A 3 -14.66 -31.62 37.49
C LYS A 3 -15.30 -30.50 36.65
N ILE A 4 -16.08 -29.62 37.28
CA ILE A 4 -16.71 -28.47 36.61
C ILE A 4 -15.66 -27.45 36.16
N LEU A 5 -14.59 -27.28 36.94
CA LEU A 5 -13.50 -26.38 36.58
C LEU A 5 -12.66 -26.94 35.43
N GLN A 6 -12.46 -28.25 35.36
CA GLN A 6 -11.75 -28.90 34.25
C GLN A 6 -12.55 -28.80 32.94
N GLU A 7 -13.86 -29.10 32.99
CA GLU A 7 -14.77 -28.99 31.83
C GLU A 7 -14.82 -27.54 31.29
N ALA A 8 -14.82 -26.55 32.18
CA ALA A 8 -14.77 -25.13 31.80
C ALA A 8 -13.43 -24.69 31.20
N TRP A 9 -12.31 -25.34 31.55
CA TRP A 9 -11.00 -25.07 30.94
C TRP A 9 -10.86 -25.72 29.56
N ASP A 10 -11.38 -26.93 29.41
CA ASP A 10 -11.37 -27.67 28.14
C ASP A 10 -12.26 -26.96 27.08
N GLU A 11 -13.41 -26.38 27.48
CA GLU A 11 -14.25 -25.55 26.59
C GLU A 11 -13.56 -24.24 26.16
N VAL A 12 -12.74 -23.65 27.04
CA VAL A 12 -12.00 -22.41 26.73
C VAL A 12 -10.81 -22.69 25.81
N GLU A 13 -10.17 -23.84 25.90
CA GLU A 13 -9.08 -24.23 24.99
C GLU A 13 -9.56 -24.51 23.57
N GLU A 14 -10.74 -25.13 23.40
CA GLU A 14 -11.33 -25.40 22.08
C GLU A 14 -11.73 -24.11 21.33
N SER A 15 -11.98 -23.01 22.05
CA SER A 15 -12.36 -21.70 21.48
C SER A 15 -11.20 -20.82 20.99
N LYS A 16 -9.94 -21.28 21.09
CA LYS A 16 -8.74 -20.52 20.70
C LYS A 16 -8.23 -20.81 19.29
N GLU A 17 -9.10 -21.21 18.37
CA GLU A 17 -8.72 -21.21 16.95
C GLU A 17 -8.56 -19.76 16.48
N SER A 18 -7.32 -19.28 16.54
CA SER A 18 -6.90 -18.14 15.71
C SER A 18 -7.29 -18.47 14.27
N PRO A 19 -8.08 -17.63 13.58
CA PRO A 19 -8.51 -17.93 12.24
C PRO A 19 -7.28 -18.13 11.36
N LYS A 20 -7.08 -19.37 10.90
CA LYS A 20 -6.03 -19.69 9.93
C LYS A 20 -6.46 -19.04 8.62
N LEU A 21 -5.77 -17.97 8.23
CA LEU A 21 -5.92 -17.36 6.92
C LEU A 21 -5.74 -18.44 5.86
N THR A 22 -6.69 -18.51 4.94
CA THR A 22 -6.60 -19.32 3.74
C THR A 22 -5.49 -18.78 2.84
N ASN A 23 -4.92 -19.64 1.99
CA ASN A 23 -3.92 -19.21 1.00
C ASN A 23 -4.43 -18.03 0.15
N LYS A 24 -5.72 -18.03 -0.20
CA LYS A 24 -6.36 -16.95 -0.95
C LYS A 24 -6.39 -15.63 -0.19
N GLU A 25 -6.59 -15.66 1.13
CA GLU A 25 -6.54 -14.44 1.95
C GLU A 25 -5.11 -13.91 2.09
N ILE A 26 -4.12 -14.81 2.18
CA ILE A 26 -2.70 -14.44 2.19
C ILE A 26 -2.30 -13.78 0.86
N GLU A 27 -2.66 -14.39 -0.27
CA GLU A 27 -2.43 -13.85 -1.61
C GLU A 27 -3.05 -12.46 -1.79
N LEU A 28 -4.29 -12.28 -1.31
CA LEU A 28 -4.96 -10.98 -1.35
C LEU A 28 -4.26 -9.93 -0.46
N GLN A 29 -3.78 -10.32 0.72
CA GLN A 29 -3.02 -9.41 1.59
C GLN A 29 -1.69 -9.00 0.95
N THR A 30 -0.98 -9.94 0.33
CA THR A 30 0.25 -9.66 -0.42
C THR A 30 -0.02 -8.71 -1.58
N ALA A 31 -1.04 -8.97 -2.40
CA ALA A 31 -1.40 -8.09 -3.52
C ALA A 31 -1.75 -6.67 -3.04
N LYS A 32 -2.43 -6.53 -1.90
CA LYS A 32 -2.71 -5.21 -1.29
C LYS A 32 -1.44 -4.50 -0.82
N ALA A 33 -0.49 -5.23 -0.22
CA ALA A 33 0.78 -4.67 0.20
C ALA A 33 1.59 -4.18 -1.01
N GLU A 34 1.64 -4.99 -2.08
CA GLU A 34 2.32 -4.60 -3.32
C GLU A 34 1.69 -3.39 -4.00
N LEU A 35 0.36 -3.30 -4.03
CA LEU A 35 -0.35 -2.10 -4.50
C LEU A 35 0.08 -0.87 -3.70
N ARG A 36 0.04 -0.96 -2.36
CA ARG A 36 0.43 0.16 -1.49
C ARG A 36 1.86 0.61 -1.75
N ASP A 37 2.80 -0.31 -1.83
CA ASP A 37 4.21 -0.01 -2.09
C ASP A 37 4.40 0.62 -3.47
N CYS A 38 3.64 0.17 -4.47
CA CYS A 38 3.66 0.75 -5.81
C CYS A 38 3.18 2.22 -5.81
N ILE A 39 2.07 2.52 -5.14
CA ILE A 39 1.54 3.90 -5.02
C ILE A 39 2.52 4.82 -4.27
N ILE A 40 3.17 4.30 -3.22
CA ILE A 40 4.21 5.04 -2.49
C ILE A 40 5.35 5.41 -3.44
N ARG A 41 5.88 4.45 -4.20
CA ARG A 41 6.94 4.71 -5.19
C ARG A 41 6.53 5.73 -6.24
N ALA A 42 5.31 5.65 -6.77
CA ALA A 42 4.79 6.64 -7.72
C ALA A 42 4.80 8.07 -7.14
N THR A 43 4.43 8.19 -5.87
CA THR A 43 4.44 9.48 -5.14
C THR A 43 5.87 9.97 -4.87
N GLU A 44 6.78 9.07 -4.49
CA GLU A 44 8.20 9.39 -4.27
C GLU A 44 8.87 9.85 -5.57
N THR A 45 8.60 9.17 -6.68
CA THR A 45 9.07 9.60 -8.02
C THR A 45 8.60 11.00 -8.33
N TYR A 46 7.31 11.30 -8.13
CA TYR A 46 6.75 12.63 -8.32
C TYR A 46 7.48 13.70 -7.49
N HIS A 47 7.68 13.47 -6.18
CA HIS A 47 8.38 14.42 -5.32
C HIS A 47 9.84 14.59 -5.69
N ASN A 48 10.53 13.51 -6.07
CA ASN A 48 11.92 13.57 -6.48
C ASN A 48 12.09 14.39 -7.77
N ASP A 49 11.25 14.12 -8.78
CA ASP A 49 11.25 14.87 -10.04
C ASP A 49 10.92 16.34 -9.79
N TRP A 50 9.94 16.63 -8.93
CA TRP A 50 9.61 17.99 -8.53
C TRP A 50 10.82 18.72 -7.91
N ASN A 51 11.46 18.11 -6.93
CA ASN A 51 12.59 18.71 -6.21
C ASN A 51 13.81 18.90 -7.11
N ILE A 52 14.11 17.94 -8.00
CA ILE A 52 15.17 18.08 -9.01
C ILE A 52 14.91 19.31 -9.89
N ASN A 53 13.67 19.49 -10.34
CA ASN A 53 13.30 20.63 -11.17
C ASN A 53 13.35 21.96 -10.39
N CYS A 54 12.96 21.98 -9.12
CA CYS A 54 13.10 23.16 -8.27
C CYS A 54 14.58 23.56 -8.07
N ASN A 55 15.44 22.59 -7.79
CA ASN A 55 16.87 22.80 -7.65
C ASN A 55 17.50 23.38 -8.94
N ASN A 56 17.08 22.90 -10.11
CA ASN A 56 17.52 23.44 -11.40
C ASN A 56 17.10 24.92 -11.62
N LEU A 57 16.05 25.38 -10.96
CA LEU A 57 15.60 26.77 -10.95
C LEU A 57 16.27 27.62 -9.85
N GLY A 58 17.17 27.04 -9.07
CA GLY A 58 17.79 27.71 -7.92
C GLY A 58 16.80 27.99 -6.78
N LYS A 59 15.71 27.23 -6.70
CA LYS A 59 14.71 27.33 -5.62
C LYS A 59 14.76 26.07 -4.76
N GLU A 60 14.77 26.25 -3.44
CA GLU A 60 14.73 25.14 -2.47
C GLU A 60 13.33 24.46 -2.44
N ASP A 61 13.24 23.38 -1.65
CA ASP A 61 12.14 22.40 -1.64
C ASP A 61 10.73 23.00 -1.69
N ASN A 62 9.85 22.37 -2.49
CA ASN A 62 8.47 22.80 -2.77
C ASN A 62 8.34 24.18 -3.46
N CYS A 63 9.23 24.49 -4.40
CA CYS A 63 9.06 25.65 -5.25
C CYS A 63 7.77 25.56 -6.10
N SER A 64 7.12 26.69 -6.37
CA SER A 64 6.04 26.74 -7.36
C SER A 64 6.62 26.60 -8.76
N LEU A 65 6.47 25.40 -9.36
CA LEU A 65 6.79 25.17 -10.76
C LEU A 65 5.81 25.92 -11.69
N PRO A 66 6.23 26.32 -12.90
CA PRO A 66 5.31 26.77 -13.94
C PRO A 66 4.22 25.73 -14.16
N LYS A 67 2.98 26.18 -14.41
CA LYS A 67 1.80 25.31 -14.52
C LYS A 67 2.01 24.11 -15.44
N VAL A 68 2.63 24.31 -16.61
CA VAL A 68 2.92 23.23 -17.58
C VAL A 68 3.76 22.12 -16.97
N ASN A 69 4.77 22.46 -16.17
CA ASN A 69 5.61 21.46 -15.51
C ASN A 69 4.85 20.79 -14.37
N ALA A 70 4.08 21.55 -13.58
CA ALA A 70 3.28 20.98 -12.50
C ALA A 70 2.23 19.98 -13.02
N ASP A 71 1.54 20.33 -14.10
CA ASP A 71 0.54 19.48 -14.76
C ASP A 71 1.21 18.20 -15.31
N LEU A 72 2.35 18.33 -16.01
CA LEU A 72 3.10 17.19 -16.56
C LEU A 72 3.50 16.16 -15.48
N TRP A 73 4.04 16.64 -14.35
CA TRP A 73 4.47 15.73 -13.28
C TRP A 73 3.26 15.09 -12.57
N ALA A 74 2.16 15.83 -12.42
CA ALA A 74 0.91 15.28 -11.89
C ALA A 74 0.32 14.19 -12.81
N GLU A 75 0.35 14.40 -14.13
CA GLU A 75 -0.05 13.40 -15.12
C GLU A 75 0.82 12.14 -15.04
N ASN A 76 2.14 12.29 -14.99
CA ASN A 76 3.06 11.15 -14.84
C ASN A 76 2.78 10.34 -13.56
N ARG A 77 2.50 11.02 -12.44
CA ARG A 77 2.09 10.34 -11.20
C ARG A 77 0.80 9.52 -11.41
N ASN A 78 -0.22 10.11 -12.04
CA ASN A 78 -1.48 9.42 -12.31
C ASN A 78 -1.27 8.18 -13.18
N GLU A 79 -0.43 8.27 -14.22
CA GLU A 79 -0.11 7.12 -15.09
C GLU A 79 0.58 5.98 -14.32
N LEU A 80 1.48 6.31 -13.39
CA LEU A 80 2.13 5.34 -12.51
C LEU A 80 1.13 4.68 -11.55
N GLU A 81 0.24 5.48 -10.93
CA GLU A 81 -0.81 4.97 -10.05
C GLU A 81 -1.78 4.04 -10.81
N ASP A 82 -2.22 4.41 -12.01
CA ASP A 82 -3.03 3.57 -12.89
C ASP A 82 -2.31 2.24 -13.23
N GLY A 83 -1.00 2.30 -13.44
CA GLY A 83 -0.16 1.11 -13.61
C GLY A 83 -0.22 0.18 -12.40
N CYS A 84 -0.12 0.72 -11.19
CA CYS A 84 -0.23 -0.04 -9.95
C CYS A 84 -1.60 -0.73 -9.81
N TYR A 85 -2.69 -0.04 -10.15
CA TYR A 85 -4.03 -0.65 -10.11
C TYR A 85 -4.19 -1.78 -11.12
N ARG A 86 -3.69 -1.62 -12.36
CA ARG A 86 -3.70 -2.69 -13.37
C ARG A 86 -2.93 -3.93 -12.92
N LEU A 87 -1.79 -3.76 -12.26
CA LEU A 87 -1.02 -4.86 -11.69
C LEU A 87 -1.79 -5.57 -10.58
N PHE A 88 -2.41 -4.80 -9.67
CA PHE A 88 -3.25 -5.37 -8.61
C PHE A 88 -4.43 -6.19 -9.16
N GLU A 89 -5.12 -5.67 -10.18
CA GLU A 89 -6.19 -6.41 -10.85
C GLU A 89 -5.69 -7.70 -11.51
N ALA A 90 -4.49 -7.70 -12.09
CA ALA A 90 -3.90 -8.90 -12.68
C ALA A 90 -3.55 -9.97 -11.64
N MET A 91 -3.13 -9.56 -10.44
CA MET A 91 -2.79 -10.47 -9.34
C MET A 91 -4.00 -11.06 -8.62
N THR A 92 -5.18 -10.45 -8.75
CA THR A 92 -6.39 -10.79 -7.98
C THR A 92 -7.52 -11.41 -8.81
N LYS A 93 -7.31 -11.56 -10.13
CA LYS A 93 -8.20 -12.29 -11.06
C LYS A 93 -7.98 -13.80 -10.98
#